data_AF-A0A7X9G080-F1
#
_entry.id   AF-A0A7X9G080-F1
#
_cell.length_a   1.000
_cell.length_b   1.000
_cell.length_c   1.000
_cell.angle_alpha   90.00
_cell.angle_beta   90.00
_cell.angle_gamma   90.00
#
_symmetry.space_group_name_H-M   'P 1'
#
loop_
_entity.id
_entity.type
_entity.pdbx_description
1 polymer ?
#
loop_
_entity_poly.entity_id
_entity_poly.type
_entity_poly.pdbx_seq_one_letter_code
_entity_poly.pdbx_strand_id
1 'polypeptide(L)'
;GSEQKEFELPTGDHYTDASAVAQVLQTLVDDEVLGFGAGKITVKVENNKIVLESTDPNVSVSASAVENRGLEAIGLDGTNRSNKLNLDANIYDIRDSFAVPLAIDETNTEISFVINGQTFSFDARTTSMKNIMAAVNSNTAAGVRMSYDSLNNKFMLETRETGGVARINASDMSGGLLASLSLTANNVTGSDASITYDDGINGEQVITRSTNSFNINGIVFNLKKDYAGEVELSVTSDTTKAVELIKGFVEKYNDLLDKVNAKLSEKREYSYEPLTDLQKEAMTEDEIKRWEEKAKSGLLAGDNLLKSIVTGLRNAVISSVEGSGLTLADIGIKSNSWVDKGKLYVDEEKLKKALTENPTGVIELFTKQSDISYNTAVGNAASRNERFRESGLIYRFYDVIQDNIRTITVDGRRGALLEKAGMTSDRSVFNNTLYQQIAEYDRKIDELNDELIMKENHYYIQFAQLEKLISEMNNQSMWLAQQFMR
;
A
#
# COMPACT_ATOMS: atom_id res chain seq x y z
N GLY A 1 24.51 25.80 -16.81
CA GLY A 1 25.84 25.18 -16.70
C GLY A 1 26.71 26.11 -15.90
N SER A 2 27.67 25.59 -15.14
CA SER A 2 28.66 26.42 -14.44
C SER A 2 29.77 26.82 -15.40
N GLU A 3 30.09 28.10 -15.48
CA GLU A 3 31.27 28.63 -16.17
C GLU A 3 32.35 28.92 -15.11
N GLN A 4 33.59 28.51 -15.36
CA GLN A 4 34.71 28.72 -14.45
C GLN A 4 35.85 29.39 -15.22
N LYS A 5 36.42 30.43 -14.62
CA LYS A 5 37.58 31.17 -15.13
C LYS A 5 38.64 31.24 -14.04
N GLU A 6 39.90 31.19 -14.45
CA GLU A 6 41.05 31.28 -13.56
C GLU A 6 41.74 32.62 -13.81
N PHE A 7 41.97 33.37 -12.73
CA PHE A 7 42.62 34.67 -12.79
C PHE A 7 43.87 34.64 -11.93
N GLU A 8 44.98 35.10 -12.50
CA GLU A 8 46.24 35.27 -11.79
C GLU A 8 46.49 36.78 -11.63
N LEU A 9 46.63 37.24 -10.39
CA LEU A 9 47.04 38.62 -10.11
C LEU A 9 48.57 38.70 -10.17
N PRO A 10 49.16 39.71 -10.84
CA PRO A 10 50.61 39.81 -10.98
C PRO A 10 51.34 39.84 -9.63
N THR A 11 52.42 39.06 -9.51
CA THR A 11 53.27 39.06 -8.32
C THR A 11 54.10 40.35 -8.23
N GLY A 12 53.95 41.10 -7.14
CA GLY A 12 54.75 42.31 -6.87
C GLY A 12 53.99 43.63 -6.95
N ASP A 13 52.72 43.61 -7.39
CA ASP A 13 51.86 44.79 -7.39
C ASP A 13 51.31 45.09 -5.98
N HIS A 14 51.46 46.34 -5.55
CA HIS A 14 50.90 46.83 -4.29
C HIS A 14 49.63 47.64 -4.55
N TYR A 15 48.50 47.13 -4.07
CA TYR A 15 47.22 47.84 -4.10
C TYR A 15 47.08 48.72 -2.85
N THR A 16 46.76 50.01 -3.04
CA THR A 16 46.72 51.01 -1.96
C THR A 16 45.49 50.87 -1.05
N ASP A 17 44.38 50.33 -1.59
CA ASP A 17 43.12 50.12 -0.89
C ASP A 17 42.27 49.03 -1.60
N ALA A 18 41.17 48.62 -0.97
CA ALA A 18 40.27 47.61 -1.51
C ALA A 18 39.59 48.06 -2.83
N SER A 19 39.46 49.36 -3.10
CA SER A 19 38.84 49.87 -4.33
C SER A 19 39.77 49.66 -5.53
N ALA A 20 41.08 49.83 -5.34
CA ALA A 20 42.09 49.52 -6.36
C ALA A 20 42.07 48.02 -6.73
N VAL A 21 41.93 47.14 -5.74
CA VAL A 21 41.77 45.69 -5.97
C VAL A 21 40.46 45.38 -6.70
N ALA A 22 39.34 45.98 -6.28
CA ALA A 22 38.05 45.80 -6.91
C ALA A 22 38.04 46.19 -8.39
N GLN A 23 38.71 47.28 -8.77
CA GLN A 23 38.82 47.73 -10.16
C GLN A 23 39.59 46.75 -11.05
N VAL A 24 40.69 46.18 -10.54
CA VAL A 24 41.45 45.14 -11.27
C VAL A 24 40.61 43.89 -11.43
N LEU A 25 39.96 43.43 -10.36
CA LEU A 25 39.07 42.27 -10.42
C LEU A 25 37.88 42.51 -11.37
N GLN A 26 37.28 43.71 -11.35
CA GLN A 26 36.21 44.10 -12.28
C GLN A 26 36.67 43.99 -13.74
N THR A 27 37.87 44.50 -14.03
CA THR A 27 38.47 44.43 -15.38
C THR A 27 38.67 42.98 -15.82
N LEU A 28 39.13 42.11 -14.93
CA LEU A 28 39.36 40.69 -15.21
C LEU A 28 38.04 39.94 -15.46
N VAL A 29 37.01 40.18 -14.64
CA VAL A 29 35.71 39.50 -14.83
C VAL A 29 34.96 40.02 -16.05
N ASP A 30 35.15 41.27 -16.45
CA ASP A 30 34.50 41.87 -17.63
C ASP A 30 35.19 41.50 -18.96
N ASP A 31 36.40 40.95 -18.94
CA ASP A 31 37.12 40.55 -20.17
C ASP A 31 36.28 39.55 -21.01
N GLU A 32 36.13 39.83 -22.31
CA GLU A 32 35.25 39.06 -23.20
C GLU A 32 35.77 37.65 -23.51
N VAL A 33 37.08 37.41 -23.39
CA VAL A 33 37.74 36.16 -23.81
C VAL A 33 38.18 35.34 -22.60
N LEU A 34 38.90 35.97 -21.67
CA LEU A 34 39.48 35.38 -20.47
C LEU A 34 38.55 35.51 -19.26
N GLY A 35 37.65 36.48 -19.26
CA GLY A 35 36.65 36.72 -18.22
C GLY A 35 35.30 36.10 -18.54
N PHE A 36 34.26 36.68 -17.93
CA PHE A 36 32.86 36.31 -18.11
C PHE A 36 32.13 37.24 -19.08
N GLY A 37 32.75 38.36 -19.47
CA GLY A 37 32.16 39.42 -20.29
C GLY A 37 31.47 40.51 -19.46
N ALA A 38 31.45 41.71 -20.04
CA ALA A 38 31.02 42.92 -19.35
C ALA A 38 29.62 42.83 -18.71
N GLY A 39 29.51 43.23 -17.44
CA GLY A 39 28.23 43.42 -16.74
C GLY A 39 27.58 42.15 -16.20
N LYS A 40 28.23 40.98 -16.35
CA LYS A 40 27.75 39.71 -15.77
C LYS A 40 28.07 39.59 -14.28
N ILE A 41 29.26 40.02 -13.87
CA ILE A 41 29.70 40.03 -12.47
C ILE A 41 30.04 41.47 -12.09
N THR A 42 29.52 41.93 -10.97
CA THR A 42 29.88 43.21 -10.38
C THR A 42 30.76 42.98 -9.16
N VAL A 43 31.91 43.61 -9.12
CA VAL A 43 32.87 43.58 -8.02
C VAL A 43 32.74 44.90 -7.27
N LYS A 44 32.32 44.85 -6.02
CA LYS A 44 32.16 46.03 -5.15
C LYS A 44 33.06 45.92 -3.93
N VAL A 45 33.19 47.05 -3.24
CA VAL A 45 33.77 47.11 -1.91
C VAL A 45 32.67 47.46 -0.92
N GLU A 46 32.43 46.58 0.05
CA GLU A 46 31.57 46.85 1.20
C GLU A 46 32.34 46.55 2.49
N ASN A 47 32.32 47.48 3.44
CA ASN A 47 33.04 47.34 4.72
C ASN A 47 34.52 46.93 4.57
N ASN A 48 35.21 47.50 3.55
CA ASN A 48 36.60 47.19 3.21
C ASN A 48 36.86 45.73 2.78
N LYS A 49 35.82 45.01 2.33
CA LYS A 49 35.89 43.66 1.74
C LYS A 49 35.41 43.70 0.29
N ILE A 50 35.98 42.85 -0.55
CA ILE A 50 35.46 42.62 -1.90
C ILE A 50 34.16 41.82 -1.80
N VAL A 51 33.14 42.26 -2.54
CA VAL A 51 31.86 41.57 -2.69
C VAL A 51 31.64 41.32 -4.19
N LEU A 52 31.29 40.07 -4.51
CA LEU A 52 30.92 39.67 -5.87
C LEU A 52 29.40 39.63 -5.97
N GLU A 53 28.84 40.26 -6.99
CA GLU A 53 27.41 40.26 -7.29
C GLU A 53 27.15 39.88 -8.75
N SER A 54 25.91 39.51 -9.05
CA SER A 54 25.42 39.35 -10.42
C SER A 54 24.14 40.17 -10.57
N THR A 55 23.97 40.79 -11.73
CA THR A 55 22.73 41.50 -12.09
C THR A 55 21.59 40.53 -12.42
N ASP A 56 21.91 39.27 -12.76
CA ASP A 56 20.95 38.18 -12.86
C ASP A 56 20.80 37.47 -11.50
N PRO A 57 19.60 37.49 -10.89
CA PRO A 57 19.36 36.86 -9.58
C PRO A 57 19.52 35.33 -9.59
N ASN A 58 19.45 34.69 -10.77
CA ASN A 58 19.59 33.24 -10.92
C ASN A 58 21.06 32.77 -10.97
N VAL A 59 22.00 33.70 -11.08
CA VAL A 59 23.43 33.37 -11.19
C VAL A 59 24.06 33.39 -9.81
N SER A 60 24.65 32.26 -9.43
CA SER A 60 25.57 32.18 -8.29
C SER A 60 26.97 32.47 -8.78
N VAL A 61 27.62 33.45 -8.18
CA VAL A 61 29.02 33.80 -8.39
C VAL A 61 29.77 33.35 -7.14
N SER A 62 30.89 32.64 -7.34
CA SER A 62 31.78 32.28 -6.24
C SER A 62 33.24 32.35 -6.65
N ALA A 63 34.10 32.70 -5.69
CA ALA A 63 35.55 32.71 -5.86
C ALA A 63 36.19 31.52 -5.15
N SER A 64 37.07 30.80 -5.84
CA SER A 64 37.87 29.69 -5.28
C SER A 64 39.37 29.90 -5.54
N ALA A 65 40.23 29.41 -4.63
CA ALA A 65 41.69 29.44 -4.79
C ALA A 65 42.33 28.17 -4.20
N VAL A 66 43.47 27.75 -4.74
CA VAL A 66 44.26 26.61 -4.25
C VAL A 66 44.81 26.89 -2.84
N GLU A 67 45.25 28.13 -2.59
CA GLU A 67 45.60 28.63 -1.25
C GLU A 67 44.71 29.83 -0.87
N ASN A 68 44.11 29.80 0.32
CA ASN A 68 43.05 30.75 0.70
C ASN A 68 43.56 32.12 1.17
N ARG A 69 44.86 32.27 1.46
CA ARG A 69 45.43 33.47 2.11
C ARG A 69 45.25 34.75 1.28
N GLY A 70 45.27 34.63 -0.04
CA GLY A 70 45.05 35.77 -0.95
C GLY A 70 43.60 36.24 -0.97
N LEU A 71 42.65 35.30 -0.98
CA LEU A 71 41.22 35.63 -0.93
C LEU A 71 40.81 36.20 0.44
N GLU A 72 41.36 35.65 1.52
CA GLU A 72 41.20 36.21 2.89
C GLU A 72 41.68 37.66 2.98
N ALA A 73 42.83 37.99 2.36
CA ALA A 73 43.40 39.34 2.40
C ALA A 73 42.51 40.40 1.70
N ILE A 74 41.68 39.98 0.75
CA ILE A 74 40.74 40.86 0.03
C ILE A 74 39.31 40.74 0.55
N GLY A 75 39.09 40.00 1.65
CA GLY A 75 37.78 39.85 2.27
C GLY A 75 36.85 38.85 1.59
N LEU A 76 37.33 38.03 0.65
CA LEU A 76 36.64 36.85 0.11
C LEU A 76 37.03 35.60 0.90
N ASP A 77 36.90 35.66 2.23
CA ASP A 77 37.16 34.54 3.13
C ASP A 77 36.10 33.42 2.98
N GLY A 78 36.23 32.33 3.74
CA GLY A 78 35.32 31.17 3.69
C GLY A 78 33.82 31.48 3.82
N THR A 79 33.45 32.68 4.29
CA THR A 79 32.06 33.10 4.52
C THR A 79 31.55 34.17 3.55
N ASN A 80 32.44 34.84 2.80
CA ASN A 80 32.10 35.88 1.82
C ASN A 80 32.58 35.55 0.38
N ARG A 81 32.81 34.27 0.04
CA ARG A 81 33.27 33.86 -1.32
C ARG A 81 32.20 33.94 -2.39
N SER A 82 30.93 34.07 -2.02
CA SER A 82 29.81 33.95 -2.94
C SER A 82 28.77 35.05 -2.73
N ASN A 83 28.09 35.41 -3.82
CA ASN A 83 26.93 36.31 -3.80
C ASN A 83 25.68 35.68 -3.13
N LYS A 84 25.75 34.41 -2.70
CA LYS A 84 24.69 33.71 -1.97
C LYS A 84 25.17 33.37 -0.56
N LEU A 85 24.25 33.47 0.40
CA LEU A 85 24.54 33.15 1.80
C LEU A 85 24.89 31.67 1.97
N ASN A 86 26.01 31.38 2.66
CA ASN A 86 26.37 30.03 3.05
C ASN A 86 25.54 29.60 4.28
N LEU A 87 24.53 28.74 4.06
CA LEU A 87 23.63 28.29 5.13
C LEU A 87 24.26 27.31 6.12
N ASP A 88 25.37 26.66 5.76
CA ASP A 88 26.07 25.69 6.61
C ASP A 88 27.13 26.35 7.50
N ALA A 89 27.55 27.59 7.19
CA ALA A 89 28.46 28.37 8.03
C ALA A 89 27.79 28.81 9.33
N ASN A 90 28.57 28.89 10.42
CA ASN A 90 28.07 29.41 11.69
C ASN A 90 27.73 30.90 11.56
N ILE A 91 26.66 31.34 12.23
CA ILE A 91 26.18 32.73 12.12
C ILE A 91 27.28 33.74 12.46
N TYR A 92 28.13 33.44 13.44
CA TYR A 92 29.23 34.31 13.83
C TYR A 92 30.18 34.56 12.64
N ASP A 93 30.48 33.53 11.85
CA ASP A 93 31.43 33.64 10.75
C ASP A 93 30.87 34.42 9.55
N ILE A 94 29.53 34.42 9.38
CA ILE A 94 28.82 35.17 8.32
C ILE A 94 28.22 36.50 8.80
N ARG A 95 28.44 36.92 10.05
CA ARG A 95 27.74 38.08 10.68
C ARG A 95 27.90 39.41 9.94
N ASP A 96 29.01 39.60 9.22
CA ASP A 96 29.27 40.81 8.44
C ASP A 96 28.55 40.82 7.08
N SER A 97 27.94 39.70 6.68
CA SER A 97 27.25 39.54 5.39
C SER A 97 25.80 40.05 5.44
N PHE A 98 25.32 40.46 6.63
CA PHE A 98 23.98 40.96 6.82
C PHE A 98 23.93 42.49 6.66
N ALA A 99 22.98 42.97 5.85
CA ALA A 99 22.80 44.41 5.62
C ALA A 99 22.46 45.20 6.90
N VAL A 100 21.71 44.57 7.82
CA VAL A 100 21.50 45.08 9.17
C VAL A 100 22.43 44.28 10.10
N PRO A 101 23.42 44.93 10.75
CA PRO A 101 24.37 44.24 11.60
C PRO A 101 23.69 43.50 12.75
N LEU A 102 24.21 42.32 13.06
CA LEU A 102 23.80 41.54 14.22
C LEU A 102 24.37 42.16 15.51
N ALA A 103 23.60 42.12 16.59
CA ALA A 103 23.99 42.61 17.90
C ALA A 103 24.80 41.54 18.69
N ILE A 104 25.83 40.99 18.05
CA ILE A 104 26.75 39.99 18.61
C ILE A 104 28.19 40.46 18.46
N ASP A 105 29.05 40.06 19.40
CA ASP A 105 30.47 40.38 19.41
C ASP A 105 31.30 39.23 20.00
N GLU A 106 32.59 39.46 20.25
CA GLU A 106 33.49 38.44 20.79
C GLU A 106 33.06 37.89 22.15
N THR A 107 32.38 38.72 22.95
CA THR A 107 31.94 38.45 24.32
C THR A 107 30.46 38.10 24.43
N ASN A 108 29.65 38.49 23.46
CA ASN A 108 28.22 38.18 23.38
C ASN A 108 27.88 37.51 22.04
N THR A 109 27.73 36.18 22.07
CA THR A 109 27.43 35.38 20.86
C THR A 109 26.01 34.85 20.85
N GLU A 110 25.17 35.24 21.81
CA GLU A 110 23.80 34.75 21.90
C GLU A 110 22.92 35.38 20.81
N ILE A 111 22.17 34.54 20.12
CA ILE A 111 21.07 34.93 19.26
C ILE A 111 19.80 34.28 19.81
N SER A 112 18.83 35.09 20.20
CA SER A 112 17.55 34.59 20.67
C SER A 112 16.37 35.42 20.18
N PHE A 113 15.26 34.74 19.93
CA PHE A 113 14.02 35.33 19.45
C PHE A 113 12.81 34.51 19.87
N VAL A 114 11.62 35.11 19.76
CA VAL A 114 10.34 34.47 20.04
C VAL A 114 9.51 34.41 18.77
N ILE A 115 8.95 33.24 18.45
CA ILE A 115 7.91 33.11 17.43
C ILE A 115 6.67 32.47 18.05
N ASN A 116 5.53 33.17 17.99
CA ASN A 116 4.24 32.73 18.54
C ASN A 116 4.34 32.25 20.01
N GLY A 117 5.14 32.95 20.82
CA GLY A 117 5.36 32.63 22.24
C GLY A 117 6.38 31.52 22.49
N GLN A 118 6.95 30.90 21.44
CA GLN A 118 8.03 29.92 21.57
C GLN A 118 9.39 30.61 21.46
N THR A 119 10.23 30.42 22.47
CA THR A 119 11.60 30.96 22.49
C THR A 119 12.57 30.04 21.76
N PHE A 120 13.43 30.62 20.95
CA PHE A 120 14.58 29.97 20.33
C PHE A 120 15.84 30.74 20.75
N SER A 121 16.85 30.04 21.25
CA SER A 121 18.15 30.62 21.63
C SER A 121 19.27 29.74 21.12
N PHE A 122 20.31 30.37 20.56
CA PHE A 122 21.43 29.73 19.89
C PHE A 122 22.72 30.48 20.20
N ASP A 123 23.85 29.78 20.11
CA ASP A 123 25.17 30.40 20.08
C ASP A 123 25.62 30.57 18.62
N ALA A 124 25.86 31.82 18.22
CA ALA A 124 26.27 32.17 16.87
C ALA A 124 27.58 31.49 16.43
N ARG A 125 28.47 31.10 17.35
CA ARG A 125 29.74 30.44 17.02
C ARG A 125 29.60 28.98 16.63
N THR A 126 28.49 28.34 17.01
CA THR A 126 28.29 26.89 16.83
C THR A 126 27.05 26.54 16.02
N THR A 127 26.23 27.54 15.69
CA THR A 127 24.95 27.33 15.02
C THR A 127 24.97 27.99 13.64
N SER A 128 24.56 27.24 12.63
CA SER A 128 24.38 27.73 11.26
C SER A 128 22.94 28.14 10.97
N MET A 129 22.72 28.90 9.90
CA MET A 129 21.38 29.32 9.48
C MET A 129 20.48 28.12 9.15
N LYS A 130 21.05 27.07 8.55
CA LYS A 130 20.36 25.80 8.30
C LYS A 130 19.85 25.16 9.59
N ASN A 131 20.65 25.17 10.66
CA ASN A 131 20.25 24.61 11.96
C ASN A 131 19.17 25.47 12.63
N ILE A 132 19.23 26.80 12.51
CA ILE A 132 18.18 27.71 13.00
C ILE A 132 16.85 27.44 12.29
N MET A 133 16.85 27.39 10.95
CA MET A 133 15.66 27.07 10.17
C MET A 133 15.11 25.68 10.53
N ALA A 134 15.99 24.69 10.69
CA ALA A 134 15.58 23.35 11.11
C ALA A 134 14.94 23.35 12.51
N ALA A 135 15.50 24.11 13.47
CA ALA A 135 14.94 24.23 14.81
C ALA A 135 13.54 24.87 14.79
N VAL A 136 13.36 25.99 14.07
CA VAL A 136 12.04 26.62 13.89
C VAL A 136 11.06 25.67 13.21
N ASN A 137 11.50 24.99 12.15
CA ASN A 137 10.68 24.02 11.42
C ASN A 137 10.40 22.74 12.22
N SER A 138 11.19 22.40 13.22
CA SER A 138 10.93 21.24 14.07
C SER A 138 9.95 21.55 15.22
N ASN A 139 9.81 22.84 15.57
CA ASN A 139 8.90 23.28 16.62
C ASN A 139 7.46 23.37 16.10
N THR A 140 6.63 22.39 16.45
CA THR A 140 5.21 22.35 16.07
C THR A 140 4.37 23.40 16.79
N ALA A 141 4.73 23.77 18.04
CA ALA A 141 4.02 24.78 18.83
C ALA A 141 4.20 26.20 18.29
N ALA A 142 5.31 26.49 17.59
CA ALA A 142 5.51 27.76 16.91
C ALA A 142 4.54 27.94 15.72
N GLY A 143 4.02 26.84 15.14
CA GLY A 143 2.98 26.88 14.10
C GLY A 143 3.41 27.49 12.76
N VAL A 144 4.71 27.66 12.55
CA VAL A 144 5.29 28.33 11.37
C VAL A 144 6.31 27.47 10.65
N ARG A 145 6.61 27.83 9.40
CA ARG A 145 7.73 27.34 8.62
C ARG A 145 8.63 28.50 8.23
N MET A 146 9.92 28.35 8.48
CA MET A 146 10.97 29.25 8.02
C MET A 146 11.68 28.62 6.80
N SER A 147 11.91 29.41 5.77
CA SER A 147 12.61 28.98 4.56
C SER A 147 13.50 30.08 4.00
N TYR A 148 14.43 29.71 3.12
CA TYR A 148 15.30 30.62 2.41
C TYR A 148 15.12 30.43 0.89
N ASP A 149 14.73 31.51 0.22
CA ASP A 149 14.68 31.62 -1.22
C ASP A 149 16.05 32.08 -1.72
N SER A 150 16.82 31.14 -2.27
CA SER A 150 18.16 31.41 -2.80
C SER A 150 18.15 32.21 -4.10
N LEU A 151 17.03 32.28 -4.82
CA LEU A 151 16.90 33.08 -6.04
C LEU A 151 16.85 34.56 -5.66
N ASN A 152 15.97 34.90 -4.73
CA ASN A 152 15.74 36.28 -4.30
C ASN A 152 16.59 36.71 -3.09
N ASN A 153 17.40 35.80 -2.53
CA ASN A 153 18.19 36.00 -1.31
C ASN A 153 17.32 36.49 -0.13
N LYS A 154 16.17 35.85 0.07
CA LYS A 154 15.17 36.23 1.08
C LYS A 154 14.84 35.09 2.01
N PHE A 155 14.68 35.40 3.29
CA PHE A 155 14.05 34.49 4.22
C PHE A 155 12.55 34.72 4.25
N MET A 156 11.80 33.64 4.41
CA MET A 156 10.34 33.66 4.51
C MET A 156 9.91 32.93 5.78
N LEU A 157 8.94 33.50 6.47
CA LEU A 157 8.27 32.90 7.61
C LEU A 157 6.78 32.84 7.30
N GLU A 158 6.23 31.63 7.24
CA GLU A 158 4.83 31.38 6.86
C GLU A 158 4.13 30.53 7.94
N THR A 159 2.81 30.68 8.09
CA THR A 159 2.04 29.77 8.94
C THR A 159 1.92 28.40 8.29
N ARG A 160 1.83 27.35 9.09
CA ARG A 160 1.56 25.99 8.57
C ARG A 160 0.12 25.78 8.15
N GLU A 161 -0.77 26.48 8.83
CA GLU A 161 -2.21 26.41 8.62
C GLU A 161 -2.72 27.69 7.98
N THR A 162 -3.87 27.58 7.32
CA THR A 162 -4.64 28.71 6.80
C THR A 162 -5.73 29.13 7.79
N GLY A 163 -6.45 30.20 7.50
CA GLY A 163 -7.57 30.69 8.32
C GLY A 163 -7.23 31.83 9.26
N GLY A 164 -8.25 32.51 9.76
CA GLY A 164 -8.14 33.73 10.57
C GLY A 164 -7.46 33.53 11.94
N VAL A 165 -7.35 32.29 12.41
CA VAL A 165 -6.64 31.96 13.66
C VAL A 165 -5.13 31.82 13.45
N ALA A 166 -4.72 31.43 12.24
CA ALA A 166 -3.31 31.28 11.88
C ALA A 166 -2.62 32.64 11.94
N ARG A 167 -1.54 32.72 12.73
CA ARG A 167 -0.87 33.99 13.02
C ARG A 167 0.64 33.85 13.09
N ILE A 168 1.34 34.95 12.86
CA ILE A 168 2.78 35.10 13.08
C ILE A 168 3.01 36.33 13.95
N ASN A 169 3.57 36.08 15.13
CA ASN A 169 4.20 37.08 15.98
C ASN A 169 5.66 36.68 16.14
N ALA A 170 6.58 37.51 15.70
CA ALA A 170 8.00 37.21 15.66
C ALA A 170 8.81 38.44 16.09
N SER A 171 9.61 38.29 17.14
CA SER A 171 10.40 39.39 17.72
C SER A 171 11.74 38.89 18.26
N ASP A 172 12.79 39.69 18.10
CA ASP A 172 14.09 39.41 18.70
C ASP A 172 14.08 39.61 20.23
N MET A 173 14.92 38.82 20.90
CA MET A 173 15.25 38.97 22.32
C MET A 173 16.73 39.37 22.50
N SER A 174 17.65 38.71 21.80
CA SER A 174 19.08 39.03 21.75
C SER A 174 19.69 38.73 20.36
N GLY A 175 20.79 39.39 20.01
CA GLY A 175 21.51 39.17 18.75
C GLY A 175 20.89 39.77 17.47
N GLY A 176 19.58 40.09 17.47
CA GLY A 176 18.94 40.89 16.41
C GLY A 176 18.77 40.16 15.06
N LEU A 177 18.70 38.83 15.07
CA LEU A 177 18.66 38.03 13.85
C LEU A 177 17.38 38.24 13.05
N LEU A 178 16.20 38.20 13.66
CA LEU A 178 14.94 38.35 12.90
C LEU A 178 14.82 39.73 12.26
N ALA A 179 15.25 40.79 12.94
CA ALA A 179 15.30 42.14 12.39
C ALA A 179 16.22 42.19 11.17
N SER A 180 17.37 41.51 11.25
CA SER A 180 18.32 41.43 10.15
C SER A 180 17.79 40.66 8.93
N LEU A 181 16.98 39.62 9.18
CA LEU A 181 16.29 38.86 8.14
C LEU A 181 15.01 39.52 7.63
N SER A 182 14.60 40.68 8.18
CA SER A 182 13.29 41.31 7.93
C SER A 182 12.10 40.39 8.26
N LEU A 183 12.23 39.57 9.29
CA LEU A 183 11.23 38.61 9.77
C LEU A 183 10.56 39.01 11.09
N THR A 184 10.78 40.24 11.57
CA THR A 184 10.01 40.76 12.70
C THR A 184 8.57 41.01 12.23
N ALA A 185 7.61 40.46 12.98
CA ALA A 185 6.20 40.47 12.60
C ALA A 185 5.34 40.68 13.84
N ASN A 186 4.36 41.57 13.75
CA ASN A 186 3.36 41.77 14.78
C ASN A 186 1.98 41.47 14.20
N ASN A 187 1.39 40.36 14.65
CA ASN A 187 0.03 39.94 14.32
C ASN A 187 -0.28 39.84 12.82
N VAL A 188 0.63 39.22 12.04
CA VAL A 188 0.32 38.83 10.65
C VAL A 188 -0.62 37.64 10.71
N THR A 189 -1.78 37.72 10.06
CA THR A 189 -2.85 36.70 10.15
C THR A 189 -3.22 36.12 8.80
N GLY A 190 -3.64 34.86 8.81
CA GLY A 190 -4.31 34.23 7.67
C GLY A 190 -5.72 34.76 7.49
N SER A 191 -6.40 34.30 6.44
CA SER A 191 -7.80 34.62 6.17
C SER A 191 -8.59 33.32 6.03
N ASP A 192 -9.82 33.32 6.54
CA ASP A 192 -10.74 32.21 6.34
C ASP A 192 -11.34 32.24 4.94
N ALA A 193 -11.60 31.05 4.39
CA ALA A 193 -12.45 30.86 3.23
C ALA A 193 -13.91 31.11 3.62
N SER A 194 -14.70 31.71 2.72
CA SER A 194 -16.12 31.92 2.92
C SER A 194 -16.91 31.67 1.64
N ILE A 195 -18.07 31.03 1.77
CA ILE A 195 -19.04 30.88 0.69
C ILE A 195 -20.45 31.20 1.21
N THR A 196 -21.31 31.68 0.32
CA THR A 196 -22.76 31.69 0.53
C THR A 196 -23.31 30.39 -0.05
N TYR A 197 -23.98 29.60 0.77
CA TYR A 197 -24.53 28.30 0.42
C TYR A 197 -26.04 28.29 0.68
N ASP A 198 -26.83 27.93 -0.33
CA ASP A 198 -28.27 27.71 -0.21
C ASP A 198 -28.54 26.23 -0.52
N ASP A 199 -29.14 25.52 0.44
CA ASP A 199 -29.53 24.11 0.30
C ASP A 199 -30.99 23.94 -0.17
N GLY A 200 -31.70 25.03 -0.43
CA GLY A 200 -33.12 25.06 -0.82
C GLY A 200 -34.10 24.70 0.29
N ILE A 201 -33.62 24.38 1.50
CA ILE A 201 -34.44 24.00 2.66
C ILE A 201 -34.36 25.07 3.75
N ASN A 202 -33.13 25.48 4.09
CA ASN A 202 -32.82 26.40 5.18
C ASN A 202 -32.44 27.81 4.67
N GLY A 203 -32.48 28.04 3.35
CA GLY A 203 -32.12 29.30 2.70
C GLY A 203 -30.62 29.59 2.70
N GLU A 204 -30.26 30.83 2.33
CA GLU A 204 -28.86 31.26 2.25
C GLU A 204 -28.15 31.28 3.61
N GLN A 205 -26.97 30.66 3.66
CA GLN A 205 -26.09 30.64 4.81
C GLN A 205 -24.66 31.00 4.42
N VAL A 206 -24.01 31.82 5.24
CA VAL A 206 -22.58 32.11 5.08
C VAL A 206 -21.79 31.05 5.84
N ILE A 207 -21.01 30.26 5.10
CA ILE A 207 -20.17 29.22 5.65
C ILE A 207 -18.71 29.68 5.60
N THR A 208 -18.12 29.86 6.78
CA THR A 208 -16.72 30.25 6.93
C THR A 208 -15.88 29.07 7.42
N ARG A 209 -14.72 28.85 6.80
CA ARG A 209 -13.82 27.73 7.10
C ARG A 209 -12.36 28.18 7.05
N SER A 210 -11.53 27.61 7.92
CA SER A 210 -10.10 27.92 7.95
C SER A 210 -9.35 27.41 6.72
N THR A 211 -9.90 26.47 5.96
CA THR A 211 -9.30 25.85 4.77
C THR A 211 -10.15 26.09 3.53
N ASN A 212 -9.52 26.01 2.35
CA ASN A 212 -10.21 26.04 1.06
C ASN A 212 -10.88 24.71 0.70
N SER A 213 -10.70 23.67 1.51
CA SER A 213 -11.26 22.34 1.30
C SER A 213 -12.05 21.90 2.52
N PHE A 214 -13.36 21.76 2.38
CA PHE A 214 -14.26 21.43 3.48
C PHE A 214 -15.49 20.66 3.00
N ASN A 215 -16.13 19.95 3.94
CA ASN A 215 -17.34 19.18 3.66
C ASN A 215 -18.59 19.94 4.16
N ILE A 216 -19.64 19.97 3.35
CA ILE A 216 -20.98 20.40 3.72
C ILE A 216 -21.95 19.34 3.21
N ASN A 217 -22.79 18.79 4.09
CA ASN A 217 -23.83 17.81 3.75
C ASN A 217 -23.32 16.61 2.91
N GLY A 218 -22.09 16.16 3.14
CA GLY A 218 -21.48 15.04 2.42
C GLY A 218 -20.79 15.45 1.11
N ILE A 219 -20.91 16.71 0.67
CA ILE A 219 -20.25 17.25 -0.51
C ILE A 219 -18.92 17.90 -0.10
N VAL A 220 -17.84 17.53 -0.77
CA VAL A 220 -16.52 18.13 -0.55
C VAL A 220 -16.34 19.32 -1.49
N PHE A 221 -16.29 20.52 -0.93
CA PHE A 221 -15.99 21.75 -1.64
C PHE A 221 -14.49 21.99 -1.67
N ASN A 222 -13.98 22.39 -2.84
CA ASN A 222 -12.58 22.76 -3.05
C ASN A 222 -12.52 24.12 -3.74
N LEU A 223 -12.39 25.19 -2.96
CA LEU A 223 -12.33 26.55 -3.48
C LEU A 223 -10.98 26.80 -4.14
N LYS A 224 -11.00 27.37 -5.35
CA LYS A 224 -9.78 27.60 -6.16
C LYS A 224 -9.46 29.08 -6.37
N LYS A 225 -10.49 29.92 -6.39
CA LYS A 225 -10.38 31.36 -6.59
C LYS A 225 -11.63 32.03 -6.05
N ASP A 226 -11.51 33.32 -5.77
CA ASP A 226 -12.68 34.16 -5.52
C ASP A 226 -13.55 34.23 -6.78
N TYR A 227 -14.86 34.16 -6.58
CA TYR A 227 -15.83 34.17 -7.65
C TYR A 227 -17.05 35.01 -7.24
N ALA A 228 -17.32 36.05 -8.02
CA ALA A 228 -18.49 36.90 -7.85
C ALA A 228 -19.58 36.42 -8.82
N GLY A 229 -20.40 35.47 -8.37
CA GLY A 229 -21.50 34.90 -9.14
C GLY A 229 -22.06 33.64 -8.48
N GLU A 230 -23.17 33.16 -9.02
CA GLU A 230 -23.82 31.94 -8.53
C GLU A 230 -23.27 30.70 -9.26
N VAL A 231 -23.21 29.58 -8.52
CA VAL A 231 -22.86 28.26 -9.05
C VAL A 231 -23.96 27.30 -8.67
N GLU A 232 -24.71 26.82 -9.66
CA GLU A 232 -25.75 25.81 -9.45
C GLU A 232 -25.11 24.42 -9.37
N LEU A 233 -25.45 23.67 -8.32
CA LEU A 233 -24.94 22.33 -8.07
C LEU A 233 -26.10 21.32 -8.19
N SER A 234 -26.02 20.42 -9.18
CA SER A 234 -26.93 19.28 -9.28
C SER A 234 -26.26 18.00 -8.76
N VAL A 235 -26.84 17.37 -7.76
CA VAL A 235 -26.41 16.04 -7.30
C VAL A 235 -27.32 14.99 -7.93
N THR A 236 -26.76 14.15 -8.79
CA THR A 236 -27.46 13.04 -9.45
C THR A 236 -26.89 11.71 -9.00
N SER A 237 -27.72 10.68 -8.89
CA SER A 237 -27.27 9.31 -8.61
C SER A 237 -26.41 8.80 -9.77
N ASP A 238 -25.17 8.37 -9.48
CA ASP A 238 -24.32 7.66 -10.42
C ASP A 238 -24.37 6.16 -10.13
N THR A 239 -25.08 5.43 -11.00
CA THR A 239 -25.29 3.98 -10.87
C THR A 239 -24.16 3.15 -11.48
N THR A 240 -23.18 3.77 -12.16
CA THR A 240 -22.15 3.09 -12.94
C THR A 240 -21.35 2.09 -12.10
N LYS A 241 -20.80 2.55 -10.96
CA LYS A 241 -20.02 1.69 -10.07
C LYS A 241 -20.85 0.57 -9.45
N ALA A 242 -22.12 0.83 -9.11
CA ALA A 242 -23.01 -0.18 -8.56
C ALA A 242 -23.31 -1.28 -9.59
N VAL A 243 -23.55 -0.90 -10.86
CA VAL A 243 -23.73 -1.85 -11.97
C VAL A 243 -22.48 -2.71 -12.16
N GLU A 244 -21.29 -2.10 -12.18
CA GLU A 244 -20.01 -2.82 -12.31
C GLU A 244 -19.80 -3.84 -11.18
N LEU A 245 -20.05 -3.44 -9.93
CA LEU A 245 -19.92 -4.32 -8.77
C LEU A 245 -20.89 -5.50 -8.83
N ILE A 246 -22.15 -5.25 -9.21
CA ILE A 246 -23.17 -6.31 -9.33
C ILE A 246 -22.83 -7.26 -10.48
N LYS A 247 -22.34 -6.75 -11.62
CA LYS A 247 -21.84 -7.58 -12.72
C LYS A 247 -20.67 -8.46 -12.28
N GLY A 248 -19.67 -7.88 -11.62
CA GLY A 248 -18.53 -8.62 -11.10
C GLY A 248 -18.95 -9.71 -10.10
N PHE A 249 -19.94 -9.42 -9.26
CA PHE A 249 -20.53 -10.43 -8.37
C PHE A 249 -21.17 -11.59 -9.14
N VAL A 250 -22.00 -11.29 -10.16
CA VAL A 250 -22.65 -12.30 -11.00
C VAL A 250 -21.62 -13.15 -11.77
N GLU A 251 -20.56 -12.54 -12.27
CA GLU A 251 -19.45 -13.25 -12.92
C GLU A 251 -18.77 -14.22 -11.95
N LYS A 252 -18.41 -13.78 -10.74
CA LYS A 252 -17.79 -14.67 -9.73
C LYS A 252 -18.71 -15.78 -9.26
N TYR A 253 -20.00 -15.49 -9.13
CA TYR A 253 -21.00 -16.51 -8.86
C TYR A 253 -21.04 -17.58 -9.97
N ASN A 254 -21.10 -17.16 -11.23
CA ASN A 254 -21.13 -18.05 -12.38
C ASN A 254 -19.84 -18.88 -12.49
N ASP A 255 -18.67 -18.27 -12.29
CA ASP A 255 -17.37 -18.95 -12.29
C ASP A 255 -17.30 -20.04 -11.22
N LEU A 256 -17.76 -19.74 -10.00
CA LEU A 256 -17.79 -20.72 -8.91
C LEU A 256 -18.72 -21.88 -9.26
N LEU A 257 -19.92 -21.57 -9.74
CA LEU A 257 -20.93 -22.55 -10.10
C LEU A 257 -20.46 -23.42 -11.26
N ASP A 258 -19.75 -22.87 -12.25
CA ASP A 258 -19.11 -23.61 -13.34
C ASP A 258 -18.03 -24.56 -12.84
N LYS A 259 -17.11 -24.08 -11.99
CA LYS A 259 -16.04 -24.92 -11.43
C LYS A 259 -16.59 -26.12 -10.67
N VAL A 260 -17.57 -25.91 -9.80
CA VAL A 260 -18.18 -26.99 -9.01
C VAL A 260 -18.99 -27.93 -9.90
N ASN A 261 -19.80 -27.41 -10.82
CA ASN A 261 -20.58 -28.25 -11.73
C ASN A 261 -19.71 -29.05 -12.71
N ALA A 262 -18.59 -28.49 -13.18
CA ALA A 262 -17.63 -29.20 -14.00
C ALA A 262 -17.14 -30.45 -13.28
N LYS A 263 -16.73 -30.32 -12.00
CA LYS A 263 -16.31 -31.45 -11.16
C LYS A 263 -17.44 -32.44 -10.87
N LEU A 264 -18.67 -31.96 -10.64
CA LEU A 264 -19.83 -32.81 -10.41
C LEU A 264 -20.26 -33.62 -11.65
N SER A 265 -20.00 -33.13 -12.86
CA SER A 265 -20.37 -33.78 -14.12
C SER A 265 -19.21 -34.39 -14.90
N GLU A 266 -18.00 -34.37 -14.33
CA GLU A 266 -16.81 -34.96 -14.92
C GLU A 266 -17.00 -36.48 -15.06
N LYS A 267 -16.75 -37.02 -16.26
CA LYS A 267 -16.83 -38.47 -16.48
C LYS A 267 -15.62 -39.15 -15.82
N ARG A 268 -15.87 -40.27 -15.15
CA ARG A 268 -14.81 -41.08 -14.56
C ARG A 268 -14.20 -42.00 -15.60
N GLU A 269 -12.88 -41.91 -15.77
CA GLU A 269 -12.10 -42.81 -16.62
C GLU A 269 -11.70 -44.07 -15.84
N TYR A 270 -12.54 -45.11 -15.92
CA TYR A 270 -12.33 -46.36 -15.16
C TYR A 270 -11.10 -47.16 -15.60
N SER A 271 -10.56 -46.91 -16.79
CA SER A 271 -9.38 -47.61 -17.32
C SER A 271 -8.06 -47.18 -16.69
N TYR A 272 -8.05 -46.12 -15.87
CA TYR A 272 -6.85 -45.56 -15.26
C TYR A 272 -6.92 -45.75 -13.74
N GLU A 273 -6.25 -46.79 -13.25
CA GLU A 273 -6.10 -47.06 -11.81
C GLU A 273 -4.92 -46.26 -11.22
N PRO A 274 -4.90 -46.04 -9.88
CA PRO A 274 -3.74 -45.44 -9.22
C PRO A 274 -2.47 -46.26 -9.47
N LEU A 275 -1.38 -45.57 -9.87
CA LEU A 275 -0.10 -46.21 -10.14
C LEU A 275 0.57 -46.67 -8.84
N THR A 276 1.13 -47.88 -8.85
CA THR A 276 2.03 -48.36 -7.80
C THR A 276 3.39 -47.67 -7.89
N ASP A 277 4.18 -47.72 -6.83
CA ASP A 277 5.51 -47.08 -6.83
C ASP A 277 6.44 -47.68 -7.89
N LEU A 278 6.41 -49.00 -8.07
CA LEU A 278 7.16 -49.69 -9.15
C LEU A 278 6.71 -49.25 -10.55
N GLN A 279 5.41 -49.00 -10.76
CA GLN A 279 4.92 -48.49 -12.04
C GLN A 279 5.37 -47.06 -12.28
N LYS A 280 5.39 -46.22 -11.24
CA LYS A 280 5.90 -44.85 -11.33
C LYS A 280 7.39 -44.83 -11.65
N GLU A 281 8.20 -45.67 -11.02
CA GLU A 281 9.64 -45.78 -11.30
C GLU A 281 9.93 -46.19 -12.75
N ALA A 282 9.02 -46.94 -13.38
CA ALA A 282 9.13 -47.40 -14.76
C ALA A 282 8.58 -46.40 -15.81
N MET A 283 8.04 -45.25 -15.39
CA MET A 283 7.40 -44.26 -16.25
C MET A 283 8.10 -42.90 -16.18
N THR A 284 7.96 -42.09 -17.23
CA THR A 284 8.44 -40.69 -17.20
C THR A 284 7.50 -39.79 -16.41
N GLU A 285 8.00 -38.68 -15.87
CA GLU A 285 7.18 -37.73 -15.10
C GLU A 285 5.94 -37.23 -15.87
N ASP A 286 6.08 -36.96 -17.16
CA ASP A 286 4.96 -36.52 -18.01
C ASP A 286 3.92 -37.63 -18.26
N GLU A 287 4.34 -38.89 -18.29
CA GLU A 287 3.42 -40.03 -18.36
C GLU A 287 2.70 -40.24 -17.04
N ILE A 288 3.41 -40.17 -15.91
CA ILE A 288 2.83 -40.24 -14.57
C ILE A 288 1.79 -39.14 -14.41
N LYS A 289 2.13 -37.89 -14.76
CA LYS A 289 1.21 -36.75 -14.65
C LYS A 289 -0.06 -36.95 -15.46
N ARG A 290 0.05 -37.32 -16.75
CA ARG A 290 -1.11 -37.56 -17.63
C ARG A 290 -1.94 -38.75 -17.15
N TRP A 291 -1.30 -39.78 -16.61
CA TRP A 291 -2.00 -40.94 -16.03
C TRP A 291 -2.76 -40.54 -14.77
N GLU A 292 -2.12 -39.83 -13.85
CA GLU A 292 -2.73 -39.36 -12.62
C GLU A 292 -3.89 -38.39 -12.88
N GLU A 293 -3.77 -37.50 -13.87
CA GLU A 293 -4.87 -36.62 -14.29
C GLU A 293 -6.11 -37.44 -14.71
N LYS A 294 -5.91 -38.52 -15.49
CA LYS A 294 -7.00 -39.41 -15.89
C LYS A 294 -7.51 -40.26 -14.73
N ALA A 295 -6.63 -40.80 -13.88
CA ALA A 295 -7.01 -41.58 -12.71
C ALA A 295 -7.81 -40.75 -11.69
N LYS A 296 -7.54 -39.44 -11.60
CA LYS A 296 -8.26 -38.49 -10.74
C LYS A 296 -9.55 -37.93 -11.38
N SER A 297 -9.81 -38.24 -12.65
CA SER A 297 -11.01 -37.76 -13.34
C SER A 297 -12.29 -38.32 -12.73
N GLY A 298 -13.29 -37.47 -12.57
CA GLY A 298 -14.61 -37.88 -12.06
C GLY A 298 -14.62 -38.34 -10.59
N LEU A 299 -13.57 -38.12 -9.80
CA LEU A 299 -13.55 -38.47 -8.37
C LEU A 299 -14.63 -37.74 -7.56
N LEU A 300 -14.95 -36.51 -7.95
CA LEU A 300 -15.98 -35.68 -7.33
C LEU A 300 -17.32 -35.75 -8.09
N ALA A 301 -17.43 -36.64 -9.08
CA ALA A 301 -18.63 -36.79 -9.88
C ALA A 301 -19.80 -37.20 -8.98
N GLY A 302 -20.87 -36.42 -9.03
CA GLY A 302 -22.06 -36.69 -8.23
C GLY A 302 -21.90 -36.51 -6.71
N ASP A 303 -20.82 -35.91 -6.22
CA ASP A 303 -20.60 -35.70 -4.78
C ASP A 303 -21.77 -34.93 -4.11
N ASN A 304 -22.29 -35.50 -3.01
CA ASN A 304 -23.48 -34.98 -2.35
C ASN A 304 -23.22 -33.66 -1.60
N LEU A 305 -22.01 -33.46 -1.07
CA LEU A 305 -21.64 -32.24 -0.37
C LEU A 305 -21.55 -31.08 -1.37
N LEU A 306 -20.85 -31.27 -2.48
CA LEU A 306 -20.75 -30.28 -3.55
C LEU A 306 -22.12 -29.97 -4.19
N LYS A 307 -22.99 -30.97 -4.39
CA LYS A 307 -24.38 -30.75 -4.82
C LYS A 307 -25.17 -29.89 -3.83
N SER A 308 -24.99 -30.14 -2.53
CA SER A 308 -25.64 -29.35 -1.46
C SER A 308 -25.18 -27.89 -1.51
N ILE A 309 -23.88 -27.64 -1.70
CA ILE A 309 -23.32 -26.28 -1.85
C ILE A 309 -23.97 -25.56 -3.04
N VAL A 310 -23.97 -26.18 -4.23
CA VAL A 310 -24.59 -25.59 -5.43
C VAL A 310 -26.07 -25.29 -5.19
N THR A 311 -26.79 -26.19 -4.52
CA THR A 311 -28.20 -26.00 -4.18
C THR A 311 -28.40 -24.83 -3.22
N GLY A 312 -27.57 -24.71 -2.18
CA GLY A 312 -27.59 -23.59 -1.24
C GLY A 312 -27.36 -22.24 -1.92
N LEU A 313 -26.35 -22.16 -2.80
CA LEU A 313 -26.04 -20.96 -3.59
C LEU A 313 -27.20 -20.59 -4.53
N ARG A 314 -27.88 -21.57 -5.14
CA ARG A 314 -29.05 -21.33 -6.01
C ARG A 314 -30.27 -20.89 -5.22
N ASN A 315 -30.50 -21.46 -4.05
CA ASN A 315 -31.63 -21.07 -3.20
C ASN A 315 -31.47 -19.63 -2.68
N ALA A 316 -30.24 -19.21 -2.39
CA ALA A 316 -29.92 -17.85 -1.96
C ALA A 316 -30.41 -16.77 -2.94
N VAL A 317 -30.33 -17.04 -4.26
CA VAL A 317 -30.65 -16.09 -5.33
C VAL A 317 -32.10 -16.14 -5.79
N ILE A 318 -32.79 -17.28 -5.65
CA ILE A 318 -34.18 -17.43 -6.11
C ILE A 318 -35.18 -16.84 -5.10
N SER A 319 -34.83 -16.84 -3.82
CA SER A 319 -35.75 -16.46 -2.74
C SER A 319 -35.85 -14.94 -2.61
N SER A 320 -37.04 -14.39 -2.41
CA SER A 320 -37.23 -12.96 -2.11
C SER A 320 -36.63 -12.58 -0.75
N VAL A 321 -36.14 -11.35 -0.62
CA VAL A 321 -35.67 -10.80 0.68
C VAL A 321 -36.82 -10.03 1.33
N GLU A 322 -37.20 -10.44 2.54
CA GLU A 322 -38.30 -9.81 3.28
C GLU A 322 -38.03 -8.32 3.51
N GLY A 323 -39.04 -7.48 3.28
CA GLY A 323 -38.96 -6.02 3.41
C GLY A 323 -38.33 -5.28 2.23
N SER A 324 -37.54 -5.93 1.36
CA SER A 324 -36.98 -5.27 0.17
C SER A 324 -38.02 -5.02 -0.94
N GLY A 325 -39.09 -5.85 -0.98
CA GLY A 325 -40.13 -5.79 -2.01
C GLY A 325 -39.66 -6.13 -3.43
N LEU A 326 -38.39 -6.52 -3.61
CA LEU A 326 -37.75 -6.79 -4.90
C LEU A 326 -37.17 -8.20 -4.95
N THR A 327 -37.09 -8.74 -6.16
CA THR A 327 -36.34 -9.95 -6.52
C THR A 327 -35.21 -9.60 -7.48
N LEU A 328 -34.27 -10.53 -7.68
CA LEU A 328 -33.24 -10.38 -8.71
C LEU A 328 -33.85 -10.15 -10.10
N ALA A 329 -34.98 -10.79 -10.40
CA ALA A 329 -35.64 -10.65 -11.69
C ALA A 329 -36.16 -9.22 -11.93
N ASP A 330 -36.65 -8.55 -10.87
CA ASP A 330 -37.16 -7.17 -10.94
C ASP A 330 -36.07 -6.17 -11.30
N ILE A 331 -34.81 -6.47 -10.92
CA ILE A 331 -33.63 -5.65 -11.23
C ILE A 331 -32.89 -6.12 -12.49
N GLY A 332 -33.49 -7.00 -13.28
CA GLY A 332 -32.91 -7.47 -14.54
C GLY A 332 -31.90 -8.61 -14.43
N ILE A 333 -31.81 -9.28 -13.28
CA ILE A 333 -30.91 -10.42 -13.05
C ILE A 333 -31.71 -11.71 -13.00
N LYS A 334 -31.47 -12.61 -13.96
CA LYS A 334 -32.25 -13.86 -14.06
C LYS A 334 -31.41 -15.05 -14.49
N SER A 335 -31.91 -16.25 -14.21
CA SER A 335 -31.44 -17.46 -14.86
C SER A 335 -32.24 -17.68 -16.15
N ASN A 336 -31.56 -18.07 -17.24
CA ASN A 336 -32.21 -18.24 -18.55
C ASN A 336 -32.82 -19.65 -18.75
N SER A 337 -32.24 -20.68 -18.13
CA SER A 337 -32.68 -22.06 -18.32
C SER A 337 -32.23 -22.97 -17.19
N TRP A 338 -32.98 -24.05 -16.95
CA TRP A 338 -32.55 -25.14 -16.06
C TRP A 338 -31.26 -25.80 -16.55
N VAL A 339 -31.02 -25.80 -17.86
CA VAL A 339 -29.81 -26.33 -18.51
C VAL A 339 -28.55 -25.55 -18.12
N ASP A 340 -28.70 -24.26 -17.80
CA ASP A 340 -27.58 -23.40 -17.38
C ASP A 340 -27.17 -23.65 -15.93
N LYS A 341 -27.70 -24.70 -15.30
CA LYS A 341 -27.37 -25.17 -13.94
C LYS A 341 -27.48 -24.11 -12.85
N GLY A 342 -28.20 -23.02 -13.09
CA GLY A 342 -28.40 -21.92 -12.14
C GLY A 342 -27.55 -20.67 -12.40
N LYS A 343 -26.87 -20.56 -13.55
CA LYS A 343 -26.19 -19.31 -13.93
C LYS A 343 -27.15 -18.12 -13.99
N LEU A 344 -26.59 -16.95 -13.70
CA LEU A 344 -27.28 -15.66 -13.74
C LEU A 344 -26.78 -14.81 -14.91
N TYR A 345 -27.69 -14.04 -15.48
CA TYR A 345 -27.44 -13.10 -16.58
C TYR A 345 -28.00 -11.73 -16.19
N VAL A 346 -27.27 -10.68 -16.54
CA VAL A 346 -27.60 -9.30 -16.17
C VAL A 346 -28.11 -8.55 -17.40
N ASP A 347 -29.31 -7.97 -17.28
CA ASP A 347 -29.81 -6.93 -18.17
C ASP A 347 -29.38 -5.56 -17.61
N GLU A 348 -28.31 -5.00 -18.19
CA GLU A 348 -27.70 -3.76 -17.67
C GLU A 348 -28.65 -2.57 -17.69
N GLU A 349 -29.52 -2.48 -18.69
CA GLU A 349 -30.44 -1.35 -18.82
C GLU A 349 -31.54 -1.41 -17.77
N LYS A 350 -32.08 -2.62 -17.49
CA LYS A 350 -33.00 -2.80 -16.37
C LYS A 350 -32.34 -2.58 -15.01
N LEU A 351 -31.10 -3.01 -14.85
CA LEU A 351 -30.36 -2.82 -13.60
C LEU A 351 -30.08 -1.33 -13.33
N LYS A 352 -29.61 -0.59 -14.33
CA LYS A 352 -29.43 0.87 -14.26
C LYS A 352 -30.74 1.58 -13.91
N LYS A 353 -31.84 1.17 -14.56
CA LYS A 353 -33.17 1.73 -14.29
C LYS A 353 -33.59 1.48 -12.83
N ALA A 354 -33.47 0.26 -12.34
CA ALA A 354 -33.82 -0.09 -10.96
C ALA A 354 -32.98 0.68 -9.93
N LEU A 355 -31.67 0.83 -10.17
CA LEU A 355 -30.77 1.61 -9.32
C LEU A 355 -31.07 3.12 -9.33
N THR A 356 -31.66 3.63 -10.42
CA THR A 356 -32.04 5.04 -10.53
C THR A 356 -33.39 5.31 -9.88
N GLU A 357 -34.38 4.43 -10.09
CA GLU A 357 -35.75 4.61 -9.59
C GLU A 357 -35.92 4.18 -8.13
N ASN A 358 -35.20 3.14 -7.68
CA ASN A 358 -35.27 2.64 -6.30
C ASN A 358 -33.90 2.15 -5.79
N PRO A 359 -32.92 3.06 -5.60
CA PRO A 359 -31.59 2.69 -5.12
C PRO A 359 -31.61 1.96 -3.78
N THR A 360 -32.44 2.42 -2.84
CA THR A 360 -32.54 1.84 -1.49
C THR A 360 -33.00 0.38 -1.54
N GLY A 361 -34.04 0.07 -2.34
CA GLY A 361 -34.51 -1.31 -2.49
C GLY A 361 -33.46 -2.24 -3.08
N VAL A 362 -32.69 -1.77 -4.07
CA VAL A 362 -31.59 -2.56 -4.65
C VAL A 362 -30.48 -2.77 -3.62
N ILE A 363 -30.10 -1.74 -2.84
CA ILE A 363 -29.11 -1.86 -1.78
C ILE A 363 -29.56 -2.90 -0.75
N GLU A 364 -30.79 -2.79 -0.23
CA GLU A 364 -31.33 -3.75 0.74
C GLU A 364 -31.40 -5.18 0.20
N LEU A 365 -31.76 -5.38 -1.06
CA LEU A 365 -31.77 -6.72 -1.68
C LEU A 365 -30.40 -7.42 -1.55
N PHE A 366 -29.30 -6.68 -1.69
CA PHE A 366 -27.95 -7.25 -1.58
C PHE A 366 -27.40 -7.23 -0.15
N THR A 367 -27.61 -6.14 0.59
CA THR A 367 -26.86 -5.82 1.82
C THR A 367 -27.73 -5.78 3.08
N LYS A 368 -29.03 -6.08 3.01
CA LYS A 368 -29.85 -6.13 4.22
C LYS A 368 -29.30 -7.18 5.17
N GLN A 369 -29.15 -6.81 6.44
CA GLN A 369 -28.62 -7.70 7.47
C GLN A 369 -29.75 -8.08 8.43
N SER A 370 -29.86 -9.38 8.75
CA SER A 370 -30.72 -9.87 9.82
C SER A 370 -30.10 -9.56 11.19
N ASP A 371 -30.95 -9.32 12.19
CA ASP A 371 -30.55 -9.15 13.59
C ASP A 371 -30.05 -10.48 14.21
N ILE A 372 -30.44 -11.62 13.63
CA ILE A 372 -29.96 -12.94 14.06
C ILE A 372 -28.56 -13.15 13.51
N SER A 373 -27.56 -13.29 14.38
CA SER A 373 -26.18 -13.60 13.95
C SER A 373 -26.06 -14.99 13.29
N TYR A 374 -25.10 -15.16 12.38
CA TYR A 374 -24.81 -16.47 11.77
C TYR A 374 -24.56 -17.55 12.85
N ASN A 375 -23.73 -17.26 13.85
CA ASN A 375 -23.36 -18.24 14.89
C ASN A 375 -24.56 -18.70 15.72
N THR A 376 -25.52 -17.81 15.99
CA THR A 376 -26.77 -18.16 16.70
C THR A 376 -27.68 -19.05 15.84
N ALA A 377 -27.65 -18.86 14.52
CA ALA A 377 -28.45 -19.65 13.59
C ALA A 377 -27.86 -21.05 13.31
N VAL A 378 -26.56 -21.28 13.57
CA VAL A 378 -25.95 -22.61 13.41
C VAL A 378 -26.62 -23.61 14.37
N GLY A 379 -27.12 -24.71 13.83
CA GLY A 379 -27.79 -25.76 14.62
C GLY A 379 -29.25 -25.45 14.99
N ASN A 380 -29.76 -24.25 14.67
CA ASN A 380 -31.14 -23.86 14.95
C ASN A 380 -31.91 -23.58 13.64
N ALA A 381 -32.79 -24.52 13.26
CA ALA A 381 -33.55 -24.42 12.01
C ALA A 381 -34.51 -23.21 11.96
N ALA A 382 -35.09 -22.82 13.10
CA ALA A 382 -36.01 -21.68 13.16
C ALA A 382 -35.25 -20.36 12.93
N SER A 383 -34.17 -20.14 13.71
CA SER A 383 -33.31 -18.96 13.56
C SER A 383 -32.65 -18.89 12.19
N ARG A 384 -32.30 -20.05 11.61
CA ARG A 384 -31.75 -20.11 10.25
C ARG A 384 -32.74 -19.68 9.17
N ASN A 385 -34.00 -20.11 9.28
CA ASN A 385 -35.04 -19.72 8.33
C ASN A 385 -35.36 -18.21 8.43
N GLU A 386 -35.50 -17.70 9.65
CA GLU A 386 -35.73 -16.27 9.90
C GLU A 386 -34.59 -15.42 9.36
N ARG A 387 -33.34 -15.75 9.73
CA ARG A 387 -32.14 -15.08 9.20
C ARG A 387 -32.11 -15.12 7.67
N PHE A 388 -32.43 -16.25 7.04
CA PHE A 388 -32.42 -16.37 5.59
C PHE A 388 -33.45 -15.43 4.93
N ARG A 389 -34.66 -15.33 5.49
CA ARG A 389 -35.73 -14.46 4.94
C ARG A 389 -35.36 -12.98 5.04
N GLU A 390 -34.78 -12.55 6.15
CA GLU A 390 -34.41 -11.16 6.42
C GLU A 390 -33.12 -10.71 5.73
N SER A 391 -32.19 -11.64 5.55
CA SER A 391 -30.86 -11.35 5.02
C SER A 391 -30.89 -11.12 3.50
N GLY A 392 -30.21 -10.07 3.07
CA GLY A 392 -29.86 -9.81 1.68
C GLY A 392 -28.92 -10.87 1.11
N LEU A 393 -28.76 -10.85 -0.21
CA LEU A 393 -28.04 -11.89 -0.94
C LEU A 393 -26.63 -12.12 -0.41
N ILE A 394 -25.86 -11.07 -0.12
CA ILE A 394 -24.46 -11.19 0.34
C ILE A 394 -24.37 -12.01 1.61
N TYR A 395 -25.28 -11.79 2.56
CA TYR A 395 -25.31 -12.53 3.83
C TYR A 395 -25.81 -13.97 3.63
N ARG A 396 -26.73 -14.23 2.69
CA ARG A 396 -27.12 -15.61 2.34
C ARG A 396 -25.98 -16.39 1.71
N PHE A 397 -25.20 -15.76 0.83
CA PHE A 397 -23.99 -16.34 0.27
C PHE A 397 -22.93 -16.59 1.34
N TYR A 398 -22.72 -15.60 2.20
CA TYR A 398 -21.81 -15.73 3.34
C TYR A 398 -22.18 -16.95 4.20
N ASP A 399 -23.46 -17.10 4.53
CA ASP A 399 -23.97 -18.22 5.30
C ASP A 399 -23.67 -19.58 4.63
N VAL A 400 -23.90 -19.73 3.32
CA VAL A 400 -23.55 -20.96 2.57
C VAL A 400 -22.04 -21.21 2.56
N ILE A 401 -21.24 -20.16 2.41
CA ILE A 401 -19.77 -20.26 2.43
C ILE A 401 -19.32 -20.73 3.83
N GLN A 402 -19.79 -20.10 4.90
CA GLN A 402 -19.42 -20.45 6.27
C GLN A 402 -19.87 -21.86 6.68
N ASP A 403 -21.01 -22.33 6.19
CA ASP A 403 -21.46 -23.72 6.42
C ASP A 403 -20.44 -24.74 5.91
N ASN A 404 -19.63 -24.37 4.91
CA ASN A 404 -18.75 -25.29 4.20
C ASN A 404 -17.26 -25.07 4.48
N ILE A 405 -16.81 -23.82 4.64
CA ILE A 405 -15.38 -23.50 4.75
C ILE A 405 -14.96 -22.86 6.08
N ARG A 406 -15.86 -22.67 7.06
CA ARG A 406 -15.46 -22.06 8.34
C ARG A 406 -14.42 -22.91 9.06
N THR A 407 -13.39 -22.27 9.59
CA THR A 407 -12.34 -22.90 10.41
C THR A 407 -12.72 -22.99 11.89
N ILE A 408 -13.62 -22.10 12.34
CA ILE A 408 -14.10 -22.06 13.71
C ILE A 408 -15.12 -23.18 13.98
N THR A 409 -15.02 -23.81 15.14
CA THR A 409 -15.99 -24.79 15.60
C THR A 409 -17.20 -24.07 16.18
N VAL A 410 -18.37 -24.34 15.61
CA VAL A 410 -19.68 -23.86 16.11
C VAL A 410 -20.60 -25.07 16.15
N ASP A 411 -21.32 -25.26 17.26
CA ASP A 411 -22.17 -26.43 17.50
C ASP A 411 -21.43 -27.77 17.29
N GLY A 412 -20.20 -27.84 17.80
CA GLY A 412 -19.35 -29.04 17.73
C GLY A 412 -18.80 -29.39 16.34
N ARG A 413 -19.05 -28.59 15.30
CA ARG A 413 -18.59 -28.86 13.93
C ARG A 413 -17.90 -27.65 13.29
N ARG A 414 -17.00 -27.89 12.34
CA ARG A 414 -16.47 -26.88 11.42
C ARG A 414 -17.29 -26.87 10.12
N GLY A 415 -16.78 -26.15 9.12
CA GLY A 415 -17.32 -26.20 7.77
C GLY A 415 -17.28 -27.62 7.21
N ALA A 416 -18.33 -28.02 6.49
CA ALA A 416 -18.48 -29.39 6.00
C ALA A 416 -17.33 -29.88 5.10
N LEU A 417 -16.70 -28.99 4.31
CA LEU A 417 -15.51 -29.36 3.52
C LEU A 417 -14.29 -29.59 4.40
N LEU A 418 -14.14 -28.85 5.50
CA LEU A 418 -13.04 -29.05 6.44
C LEU A 418 -13.21 -30.36 7.23
N GLU A 419 -14.44 -30.69 7.64
CA GLU A 419 -14.73 -31.98 8.28
C GLU A 419 -14.48 -33.17 7.33
N LYS A 420 -14.65 -32.96 6.02
CA LYS A 420 -14.43 -33.98 5.01
C LYS A 420 -12.95 -34.12 4.62
N ALA A 421 -12.30 -33.03 4.25
CA ALA A 421 -10.98 -33.03 3.60
C ALA A 421 -9.92 -32.16 4.29
N GLY A 422 -10.31 -31.34 5.27
CA GLY A 422 -9.42 -30.39 5.94
C GLY A 422 -8.96 -29.23 5.05
N MET A 423 -8.09 -28.38 5.61
CA MET A 423 -7.46 -27.27 4.90
C MET A 423 -5.96 -27.23 5.24
N THR A 424 -5.11 -26.99 4.23
CA THR A 424 -3.67 -26.84 4.44
C THR A 424 -3.38 -25.68 5.40
N SER A 425 -2.42 -25.87 6.30
CA SER A 425 -2.09 -24.93 7.38
C SER A 425 -3.16 -24.72 8.46
N ASP A 426 -4.18 -25.59 8.53
CA ASP A 426 -5.15 -25.64 9.63
C ASP A 426 -5.12 -27.02 10.34
N ARG A 427 -5.55 -27.07 11.61
CA ARG A 427 -5.60 -28.31 12.39
C ARG A 427 -6.51 -29.38 11.78
N SER A 428 -7.50 -28.98 10.96
CA SER A 428 -8.37 -29.91 10.23
C SER A 428 -7.62 -30.80 9.25
N VAL A 429 -6.38 -30.47 8.82
CA VAL A 429 -5.59 -31.31 7.90
C VAL A 429 -5.35 -32.73 8.44
N PHE A 430 -5.19 -32.86 9.76
CA PHE A 430 -4.98 -34.15 10.45
C PHE A 430 -6.25 -34.63 11.19
N ASN A 431 -7.33 -33.86 11.15
CA ASN A 431 -8.57 -34.17 11.84
C ASN A 431 -9.76 -33.95 10.91
N ASN A 432 -9.89 -34.86 9.94
CA ASN A 432 -10.98 -34.92 8.98
C ASN A 432 -11.23 -36.37 8.55
N THR A 433 -12.35 -36.59 7.87
CA THR A 433 -12.79 -37.92 7.45
C THR A 433 -11.79 -38.59 6.49
N LEU A 434 -11.29 -37.87 5.48
CA LEU A 434 -10.37 -38.46 4.50
C LEU A 434 -9.03 -38.84 5.13
N TYR A 435 -8.50 -38.03 6.06
CA TYR A 435 -7.28 -38.36 6.79
C TYR A 435 -7.44 -39.64 7.61
N GLN A 436 -8.56 -39.79 8.32
CA GLN A 436 -8.85 -41.00 9.10
C GLN A 436 -8.96 -42.24 8.19
N GLN A 437 -9.64 -42.11 7.05
CA GLN A 437 -9.77 -43.19 6.07
C GLN A 437 -8.41 -43.60 5.49
N ILE A 438 -7.55 -42.63 5.14
CA ILE A 438 -6.20 -42.91 4.64
C ILE A 438 -5.40 -43.66 5.71
N ALA A 439 -5.42 -43.19 6.97
CA ALA A 439 -4.71 -43.86 8.06
C ALA A 439 -5.24 -45.29 8.33
N GLU A 440 -6.53 -45.55 8.13
CA GLU A 440 -7.10 -46.90 8.21
C GLU A 440 -6.62 -47.80 7.05
N TYR A 441 -6.56 -47.26 5.83
CA TYR A 441 -6.01 -47.99 4.69
C TYR A 441 -4.52 -48.29 4.86
N ASP A 442 -3.73 -47.36 5.38
CA ASP A 442 -2.30 -47.56 5.66
C ASP A 442 -2.09 -48.72 6.64
N ARG A 443 -2.83 -48.74 7.76
CA ARG A 443 -2.80 -49.88 8.69
C ARG A 443 -3.19 -51.19 8.01
N LYS A 444 -4.19 -51.15 7.12
CA LYS A 444 -4.63 -52.36 6.42
C LYS A 444 -3.57 -52.86 5.44
N ILE A 445 -2.85 -51.96 4.79
CA ILE A 445 -1.73 -52.28 3.92
C ILE A 445 -0.61 -52.95 4.73
N ASP A 446 -0.28 -52.40 5.90
CA ASP A 446 0.73 -52.98 6.80
C ASP A 446 0.35 -54.41 7.23
N GLU A 447 -0.90 -54.63 7.67
CA GLU A 447 -1.39 -55.97 8.02
C GLU A 447 -1.29 -56.95 6.86
N LEU A 448 -1.65 -56.52 5.64
CA LEU A 448 -1.61 -57.38 4.45
C LEU A 448 -0.17 -57.69 4.03
N ASN A 449 0.76 -56.75 4.21
CA ASN A 449 2.19 -56.97 3.97
C ASN A 449 2.76 -57.99 4.96
N ASP A 450 2.41 -57.90 6.24
CA ASP A 450 2.80 -58.89 7.26
C ASP A 450 2.25 -60.28 6.91
N GLU A 451 0.99 -60.38 6.47
CA GLU A 451 0.40 -61.64 5.99
C GLU A 451 1.12 -62.20 4.76
N LEU A 452 1.54 -61.34 3.83
CA LEU A 452 2.30 -61.74 2.64
C LEU A 452 3.64 -62.34 3.04
N ILE A 453 4.38 -61.69 3.95
CA ILE A 453 5.67 -62.16 4.47
C ILE A 453 5.50 -63.50 5.19
N MET A 454 4.43 -63.68 5.97
CA MET A 454 4.14 -64.97 6.61
C MET A 454 3.88 -66.08 5.59
N LYS A 455 3.14 -65.79 4.50
CA LYS A 455 2.91 -66.76 3.42
C LYS A 455 4.20 -67.09 2.66
N GLU A 456 5.01 -66.09 2.36
CA GLU A 456 6.32 -66.27 1.71
C GLU A 456 7.21 -67.19 2.55
N ASN A 457 7.34 -66.91 3.86
CA ASN A 457 8.10 -67.75 4.79
C ASN A 457 7.53 -69.17 4.88
N HIS A 458 6.20 -69.32 4.88
CA HIS A 458 5.57 -70.63 4.87
C HIS A 458 5.94 -71.45 3.63
N TYR A 459 5.85 -70.84 2.45
CA TYR A 459 6.25 -71.48 1.20
C TYR A 459 7.75 -71.78 1.19
N TYR A 460 8.59 -70.88 1.69
CA TYR A 460 10.03 -71.11 1.81
C TYR A 460 10.35 -72.34 2.66
N ILE A 461 9.66 -72.52 3.79
CA ILE A 461 9.80 -73.72 4.64
C ILE A 461 9.34 -74.99 3.90
N GLN A 462 8.22 -74.93 3.18
CA GLN A 462 7.74 -76.07 2.39
C GLN A 462 8.72 -76.46 1.28
N PHE A 463 9.28 -75.49 0.57
CA PHE A 463 10.31 -75.72 -0.45
C PHE A 463 11.58 -76.30 0.16
N ALA A 464 12.07 -75.77 1.28
CA ALA A 464 13.23 -76.33 1.98
C ALA A 464 12.98 -77.77 2.45
N GLN A 465 11.77 -78.09 2.91
CA GLN A 465 11.40 -79.45 3.30
C GLN A 465 11.32 -80.39 2.08
N LEU A 466 10.77 -79.93 0.96
CA LEU A 466 10.77 -80.67 -0.31
C LEU A 466 12.19 -80.94 -0.80
N GLU A 467 13.10 -79.96 -0.75
CA GLU A 467 14.51 -80.14 -1.10
C GLU A 467 15.18 -81.18 -0.21
N LYS A 468 14.90 -81.15 1.09
CA LYS A 468 15.40 -82.16 2.04
C LYS A 468 14.88 -83.56 1.69
N LEU A 469 13.58 -83.71 1.42
CA LEU A 469 12.97 -84.98 1.05
C LEU A 469 13.51 -85.51 -0.29
N ILE A 470 13.69 -84.65 -1.29
CA ILE A 470 14.30 -85.02 -2.57
C ILE A 470 15.74 -85.51 -2.36
N SER A 471 16.52 -84.81 -1.52
CA SER A 471 17.87 -85.24 -1.16
C SER A 471 17.88 -86.60 -0.45
N GLU A 472 16.98 -86.83 0.51
CA GLU A 472 16.82 -88.12 1.19
C GLU A 472 16.37 -89.23 0.23
N MET A 473 15.43 -88.96 -0.67
CA MET A 473 14.98 -89.92 -1.70
C MET A 473 16.10 -90.26 -2.68
N ASN A 474 16.90 -89.29 -3.12
CA ASN A 474 18.06 -89.54 -3.96
C ASN A 474 19.09 -90.40 -3.23
N ASN A 475 19.35 -90.14 -1.95
CA ASN A 475 20.24 -90.97 -1.12
C ASN A 475 19.70 -92.40 -0.96
N GLN A 476 18.39 -92.57 -0.73
CA GLN A 476 17.76 -93.89 -0.67
C GLN A 476 17.78 -94.63 -2.01
N SER A 477 17.51 -93.93 -3.12
CA SER A 477 17.58 -94.50 -4.47
C SER A 477 19.00 -94.96 -4.81
N MET A 478 20.02 -94.17 -4.44
CA MET A 478 21.43 -94.56 -4.60
C MET A 478 21.79 -95.78 -3.73
N TRP A 479 21.30 -95.83 -2.49
CA TRP A 479 21.50 -96.99 -1.61
C TRP A 479 20.83 -98.27 -2.16
N LEU A 480 19.59 -98.17 -2.64
CA LEU A 480 18.88 -99.30 -3.28
C LEU A 480 19.59 -99.74 -4.56
N ALA A 481 20.03 -98.81 -5.40
CA ALA A 481 20.80 -99.12 -6.61
C ALA A 481 22.10 -99.86 -6.27
N GLN A 482 22.79 -99.50 -5.18
CA GLN A 482 23.96 -100.23 -4.70
C GLN A 482 23.65 -101.64 -4.20
N GLN A 483 22.48 -101.87 -3.60
CA GLN A 483 22.07 -103.22 -3.17
C GLN A 483 21.68 -104.13 -4.34
N PHE A 484 21.09 -103.59 -5.41
CA PHE A 484 20.76 -104.37 -6.61
C PHE A 484 21.95 -104.62 -7.55
N MET A 485 23.10 -103.99 -7.30
CA MET A 485 24.36 -104.22 -8.03
C MET A 485 25.28 -105.25 -7.34
N ARG A 486 24.86 -105.83 -6.21
CA ARG A 486 25.45 -107.02 -5.59
C ARG A 486 24.63 -108.25 -5.94
#